data_AF-A0AAE9AEC8-F1
#
_entry.id   AF-A0AAE9AEC8-F1
#
_cell.length_a   1.000
_cell.length_b   1.000
_cell.length_c   1.000
_cell.angle_alpha   90.00
_cell.angle_beta   90.00
_cell.angle_gamma   90.00
#
_symmetry.space_group_name_H-M   'P 1'
#
loop_
_entity.id
_entity.type
_entity.pdbx_description
1 polymer ?
#
loop_
_entity_poly.entity_id
_entity_poly.type
_entity_poly.pdbx_seq_one_letter_code
_entity_poly.pdbx_strand_id
1 'polypeptide(L)'
;MKIEMHDPNGACKKYVEKGLDYLEIKYARILMFENADKKQLSRPIIGNLVCNPDKFKDNIYHFKCDGIMARIPKNTIGHSISLAVAPKKQMMLGPIDYRYQEESMKLVENGFLDVDALNSQSFQPNQHISVKNITIYDLKGPGWILDHDFDSCQGFWPRRLIGDHGVYMSVQSKSLGYGWLRMYFDPSGIGEEMVWIV
;
A
#
# COMPACT_ATOMS: atom_id res chain seq x y z
N MET A 1 -7.78 11.07 4.41
CA MET A 1 -6.69 10.85 3.42
C MET A 1 -7.32 10.61 2.04
N LYS A 2 -6.60 10.89 0.95
CA LYS A 2 -7.00 10.50 -0.42
C LYS A 2 -5.87 9.74 -1.11
N ILE A 3 -6.22 8.76 -1.94
CA ILE A 3 -5.29 8.07 -2.84
C ILE A 3 -5.87 8.17 -4.24
N GLU A 4 -5.14 8.81 -5.15
CA GLU A 4 -5.44 8.85 -6.57
C GLU A 4 -4.71 7.70 -7.26
N MET A 5 -5.43 6.88 -8.01
CA MET A 5 -4.87 5.80 -8.81
C MET A 5 -4.51 6.31 -10.21
N HIS A 6 -3.53 5.69 -10.85
CA HIS A 6 -3.29 5.95 -12.27
C HIS A 6 -4.50 5.56 -13.12
N ASP A 7 -4.78 6.36 -14.16
CA ASP A 7 -5.87 6.10 -15.09
C ASP A 7 -5.66 4.78 -15.85
N PRO A 8 -6.60 3.81 -15.79
CA PRO A 8 -6.53 2.56 -16.54
C PRO A 8 -6.50 2.75 -18.05
N ASN A 9 -6.92 3.91 -18.57
CA ASN A 9 -6.88 4.24 -19.99
C ASN A 9 -5.71 5.16 -20.39
N GLY A 10 -4.86 5.56 -19.43
CA GLY A 10 -3.75 6.47 -19.65
C GLY A 10 -2.44 5.80 -20.06
N ALA A 11 -1.32 6.50 -19.87
CA ALA A 11 0.03 6.02 -20.22
C ALA A 11 0.44 4.72 -19.50
N CYS A 12 -0.20 4.40 -18.37
CA CYS A 12 0.03 3.21 -17.58
C CYS A 12 -0.87 2.02 -17.95
N LYS A 13 -1.76 2.17 -18.95
CA LYS A 13 -2.77 1.19 -19.35
C LYS A 13 -2.24 -0.24 -19.43
N LYS A 14 -1.07 -0.44 -20.05
CA LYS A 14 -0.42 -1.76 -20.20
C LYS A 14 -0.31 -2.54 -18.88
N TYR A 15 -0.24 -1.83 -17.75
CA TYR A 15 -0.05 -2.42 -16.43
C TYR A 15 -1.27 -2.32 -15.50
N VAL A 16 -2.15 -1.35 -15.71
CA VAL A 16 -3.23 -1.05 -14.75
C VAL A 16 -4.65 -1.17 -15.30
N GLU A 17 -4.82 -1.48 -16.59
CA GLU A 17 -6.13 -1.54 -17.26
C GLU A 17 -7.19 -2.32 -16.47
N LYS A 18 -6.80 -3.48 -15.93
CA LYS A 18 -7.68 -4.36 -15.15
C LYS A 18 -7.32 -4.38 -13.67
N GLY A 19 -6.36 -3.57 -13.24
CA GLY A 19 -5.84 -3.62 -11.87
C GLY A 19 -6.92 -3.55 -10.80
N LEU A 20 -7.78 -2.54 -10.93
CA LEU A 20 -8.87 -2.32 -10.00
C LEU A 20 -10.02 -3.32 -10.15
N ASP A 21 -10.01 -4.22 -11.13
CA ASP A 21 -10.96 -5.35 -11.20
C ASP A 21 -10.48 -6.56 -10.38
N TYR A 22 -9.17 -6.66 -10.15
CA TYR A 22 -8.50 -7.78 -9.50
C TYR A 22 -8.04 -7.46 -8.08
N LEU A 23 -7.67 -6.21 -7.81
CA LEU A 23 -7.13 -5.78 -6.53
C LEU A 23 -7.93 -4.61 -5.97
N GLU A 24 -7.99 -4.52 -4.66
CA GLU A 24 -8.58 -3.39 -3.93
C GLU A 24 -7.73 -3.01 -2.72
N ILE A 25 -7.72 -1.74 -2.37
CA ILE A 25 -7.10 -1.26 -1.12
C ILE A 25 -8.14 -1.40 -0.02
N LYS A 26 -7.88 -2.29 0.96
CA LYS A 26 -8.77 -2.54 2.10
C LYS A 26 -8.67 -1.47 3.17
N TYR A 27 -7.44 -1.05 3.47
CA TYR A 27 -7.15 0.07 4.36
C TYR A 27 -5.73 0.58 4.08
N ALA A 28 -5.42 1.73 4.63
CA ALA A 28 -4.08 2.26 4.70
C ALA A 28 -3.72 2.58 6.15
N ARG A 29 -2.44 2.64 6.49
CA ARG A 29 -1.98 3.22 7.76
C ARG A 29 -1.01 4.34 7.53
N ILE A 30 -1.05 5.33 8.42
CA ILE A 30 -0.03 6.36 8.54
C ILE A 30 0.70 6.12 9.85
N LEU A 31 1.91 5.62 9.75
CA LEU A 31 2.79 5.35 10.88
C LEU A 31 3.67 6.57 11.09
N MET A 32 3.69 7.09 12.31
CA MET A 32 4.42 8.30 12.68
C MET A 32 5.59 7.94 13.57
N PHE A 33 6.71 8.61 13.32
CA PHE A 33 7.95 8.49 14.07
C PHE A 33 8.58 9.86 14.26
N GLU A 34 9.46 9.98 15.23
CA GLU A 34 10.27 11.17 15.41
C GLU A 34 11.39 11.20 14.37
N ASN A 35 11.49 12.30 13.62
CA ASN A 35 12.48 12.50 12.57
C ASN A 35 13.64 13.40 13.04
N ALA A 36 14.04 13.27 14.31
CA ALA A 36 15.05 14.11 14.95
C ALA A 36 16.49 13.63 14.66
N ASP A 37 16.73 12.32 14.55
CA ASP A 37 18.05 11.77 14.26
C ASP A 37 18.09 10.96 12.96
N LYS A 38 18.90 11.42 11.99
CA LYS A 38 19.13 10.73 10.71
C LYS A 38 20.08 9.54 10.84
N LYS A 39 20.75 9.38 11.99
CA LYS A 39 21.69 8.27 12.27
C LYS A 39 21.01 7.05 12.91
N GLN A 40 19.80 7.21 13.43
CA GLN A 40 19.02 6.08 13.95
C GLN A 40 18.43 5.25 12.81
N LEU A 41 18.85 3.98 12.75
CA LEU A 41 18.36 2.99 11.78
C LEU A 41 17.00 2.42 12.16
N SER A 42 16.70 2.34 13.47
CA SER A 42 15.40 1.96 13.98
C SER A 42 14.66 3.19 14.52
N ARG A 43 13.37 3.26 14.28
CA ARG A 43 12.51 4.33 14.77
C ARG A 43 11.23 3.73 15.35
N PRO A 44 10.93 3.97 16.64
CA PRO A 44 9.69 3.49 17.23
C PRO A 44 8.50 4.22 16.63
N ILE A 45 7.42 3.49 16.44
CA ILE A 45 6.12 4.05 16.06
C ILE A 45 5.55 4.77 17.28
N ILE A 46 5.32 6.08 17.16
CA ILE A 46 4.78 6.93 18.23
C ILE A 46 3.39 7.49 17.89
N GLY A 47 2.92 7.24 16.68
CA GLY A 47 1.56 7.51 16.23
C GLY A 47 1.17 6.54 15.12
N ASN A 48 -0.10 6.16 15.08
CA ASN A 48 -0.63 5.21 14.12
C ASN A 48 -2.08 5.60 13.81
N LEU A 49 -2.33 6.02 12.56
CA LEU A 49 -3.67 6.21 12.05
C LEU A 49 -4.01 5.08 11.10
N VAL A 50 -5.14 4.42 11.32
CA VAL A 50 -5.77 3.54 10.33
C VAL A 50 -6.68 4.40 9.49
N CYS A 51 -6.63 4.23 8.18
CA CYS A 51 -7.43 4.92 7.21
C CYS A 51 -8.28 3.89 6.46
N ASN A 52 -9.58 3.90 6.71
CA ASN A 52 -10.53 2.99 6.07
C ASN A 52 -11.19 3.68 4.86
N PRO A 53 -11.34 2.99 3.72
CA PRO A 53 -12.04 3.53 2.56
C PRO A 53 -13.47 3.92 2.92
N ASP A 54 -13.84 5.16 2.61
CA ASP A 54 -15.19 5.70 2.78
C ASP A 54 -15.93 5.75 1.45
N LYS A 55 -15.21 6.15 0.38
CA LYS A 55 -15.76 6.27 -0.97
C LYS A 55 -14.69 6.01 -2.01
N PHE A 56 -15.03 5.30 -3.08
CA PHE A 56 -14.23 5.21 -4.29
C PHE A 56 -15.02 5.80 -5.46
N LYS A 57 -14.47 6.83 -6.12
CA LYS A 57 -15.09 7.46 -7.28
C LYS A 57 -14.02 8.05 -8.19
N ASP A 58 -14.19 7.94 -9.50
CA ASP A 58 -13.34 8.58 -10.50
C ASP A 58 -11.84 8.24 -10.30
N ASN A 59 -11.54 6.96 -10.00
CA ASN A 59 -10.20 6.44 -9.68
C ASN A 59 -9.53 7.02 -8.42
N ILE A 60 -10.33 7.61 -7.52
CA ILE A 60 -9.84 8.18 -6.26
C ILE A 60 -10.51 7.46 -5.08
N TYR A 61 -9.67 6.93 -4.19
CA TYR A 61 -10.11 6.49 -2.87
C TYR A 61 -10.10 7.67 -1.90
N HIS A 62 -11.22 7.84 -1.21
CA HIS A 62 -11.36 8.72 -0.06
C HIS A 62 -11.38 7.88 1.19
N PHE A 63 -10.59 8.26 2.19
CA PHE A 63 -10.47 7.54 3.44
C PHE A 63 -10.82 8.41 4.63
N LYS A 64 -11.53 7.82 5.59
CA LYS A 64 -11.66 8.32 6.96
C LYS A 64 -10.56 7.69 7.80
N CYS A 65 -9.83 8.51 8.54
CA CYS A 65 -8.70 8.06 9.34
C CYS A 65 -8.97 8.29 10.83
N ASP A 66 -8.65 7.29 11.63
CA ASP A 66 -8.77 7.27 13.07
C ASP A 66 -7.56 6.59 13.72
N GLY A 67 -7.33 6.83 15.00
CA GLY A 67 -6.22 6.24 15.74
C GLY A 67 -5.47 7.23 16.62
N ILE A 68 -4.19 6.94 16.85
CA ILE A 68 -3.34 7.65 17.81
C ILE A 68 -2.44 8.62 17.05
N MET A 69 -2.64 9.92 17.25
CA MET A 69 -1.72 10.95 16.76
C MET A 69 -0.45 11.00 17.62
N ALA A 70 0.70 11.17 16.97
CA ALA A 70 1.96 11.40 17.67
C ALA A 70 1.92 12.68 18.51
N ARG A 71 2.38 12.61 19.77
CA ARG A 71 2.40 13.73 20.72
C ARG A 71 3.78 14.39 20.81
N ILE A 72 4.33 14.76 19.66
CA ILE A 72 5.63 15.43 19.54
C ILE A 72 5.48 16.74 18.75
N PRO A 73 6.47 17.65 18.77
CA PRO A 73 6.43 18.86 17.96
C PRO A 73 6.17 18.54 16.49
N LYS A 74 5.16 19.17 15.88
CA LYS A 74 4.66 18.87 14.53
C LYS A 74 5.74 18.92 13.43
N ASN A 75 6.73 19.79 13.58
CA ASN A 75 7.87 19.90 12.67
C ASN A 75 8.84 18.71 12.72
N THR A 76 8.80 17.91 13.79
CA THR A 76 9.65 16.72 13.98
C THR A 76 8.97 15.42 13.56
N ILE A 77 7.66 15.44 13.26
CA ILE A 77 6.93 14.25 12.81
C ILE A 77 7.42 13.84 11.41
N GLY A 78 7.99 12.65 11.32
CA GLY A 78 8.14 11.87 10.11
C GLY A 78 7.07 10.79 10.04
N HIS A 79 6.87 10.22 8.86
CA HIS A 79 5.85 9.20 8.65
C HIS A 79 6.17 8.25 7.51
N SER A 80 5.47 7.12 7.50
CA SER A 80 5.42 6.16 6.39
C SER A 80 3.98 5.68 6.21
N ILE A 81 3.65 5.29 4.99
CA ILE A 81 2.30 4.89 4.60
C ILE A 81 2.32 3.39 4.30
N SER A 82 1.50 2.60 4.99
CA SER A 82 1.25 1.22 4.58
C SER A 82 -0.10 1.11 3.85
N LEU A 83 -0.19 0.22 2.87
CA LEU A 83 -1.43 -0.16 2.19
C LEU A 83 -1.67 -1.65 2.37
N ALA A 84 -2.86 -2.03 2.81
CA ALA A 84 -3.31 -3.41 2.76
C ALA A 84 -4.15 -3.60 1.49
N VAL A 85 -3.71 -4.53 0.64
CA VAL A 85 -4.33 -4.83 -0.64
C VAL A 85 -4.86 -6.25 -0.60
N ALA A 86 -6.11 -6.42 -1.03
CA ALA A 86 -6.75 -7.73 -1.12
C ALA A 86 -7.06 -8.07 -2.59
N PRO A 87 -7.10 -9.37 -2.93
CA PRO A 87 -7.54 -9.81 -4.23
C PRO A 87 -9.07 -9.92 -4.26
N LYS A 88 -9.67 -9.49 -5.35
CA LYS A 88 -11.11 -9.63 -5.64
C LYS A 88 -11.41 -10.85 -6.52
N LYS A 89 -10.40 -11.31 -7.25
CA LYS A 89 -10.46 -12.43 -8.18
C LYS A 89 -9.17 -13.24 -8.05
N GLN A 90 -9.24 -14.50 -8.46
CA GLN A 90 -8.05 -15.31 -8.62
C GLN A 90 -7.04 -14.63 -9.56
N MET A 91 -5.81 -14.54 -9.08
CA MET A 91 -4.63 -14.14 -9.85
C MET A 91 -3.68 -15.33 -9.84
N MET A 92 -2.73 -15.36 -10.79
CA MET A 92 -1.63 -16.30 -10.71
C MET A 92 -0.98 -16.14 -9.33
N LEU A 93 -1.07 -17.18 -8.51
CA LEU A 93 -0.73 -17.09 -7.10
C LEU A 93 0.75 -16.73 -6.98
N GLY A 94 1.01 -15.57 -6.38
CA GLY A 94 2.32 -15.26 -5.82
C GLY A 94 2.63 -16.18 -4.63
N PRO A 95 3.47 -15.76 -3.67
CA PRO A 95 3.92 -16.62 -2.56
C PRO A 95 2.85 -17.26 -1.64
N ILE A 96 1.55 -17.11 -1.92
CA ILE A 96 0.47 -17.90 -1.34
C ILE A 96 0.78 -19.39 -1.41
N ASP A 97 1.31 -19.91 -2.53
CA ASP A 97 1.63 -21.35 -2.65
C ASP A 97 2.57 -21.84 -1.55
N TYR A 98 3.50 -21.00 -1.08
CA TYR A 98 4.43 -21.38 -0.01
C TYR A 98 3.81 -21.45 1.38
N ARG A 99 2.61 -20.89 1.59
CA ARG A 99 1.97 -20.79 2.92
C ARG A 99 0.50 -21.19 2.93
N TYR A 100 -0.05 -21.57 1.79
CA TYR A 100 -1.44 -21.97 1.68
C TYR A 100 -1.66 -23.28 2.42
N GLN A 101 -2.62 -23.25 3.33
CA GLN A 101 -3.11 -24.42 4.05
C GLN A 101 -4.61 -24.47 3.89
N GLU A 102 -5.11 -25.42 3.10
CA GLU A 102 -6.53 -25.44 2.73
C GLU A 102 -7.43 -25.62 3.96
N GLU A 103 -7.01 -26.42 4.94
CA GLU A 103 -7.75 -26.60 6.19
C GLU A 103 -8.04 -25.29 6.93
N SER A 104 -7.14 -24.32 6.82
CA SER A 104 -7.26 -23.01 7.49
C SER A 104 -7.86 -21.94 6.58
N MET A 105 -7.56 -21.97 5.28
CA MET A 105 -7.86 -20.88 4.36
C MET A 105 -9.07 -21.14 3.47
N LYS A 106 -9.45 -22.40 3.24
CA LYS A 106 -10.66 -22.82 2.52
C LYS A 106 -10.84 -22.13 1.16
N LEU A 107 -9.76 -21.88 0.42
CA LEU A 107 -9.81 -21.12 -0.84
C LEU A 107 -10.45 -21.91 -2.00
N VAL A 108 -10.24 -23.23 -2.07
CA VAL A 108 -10.92 -24.08 -3.08
C VAL A 108 -12.34 -24.36 -2.61
N GLU A 109 -12.54 -24.70 -1.34
CA GLU A 109 -13.88 -24.93 -0.75
C GLU A 109 -14.81 -23.72 -0.96
N ASN A 110 -14.30 -22.50 -0.78
CA ASN A 110 -15.06 -21.25 -0.97
C ASN A 110 -15.15 -20.81 -2.44
N GLY A 111 -14.61 -21.60 -3.39
CA GLY A 111 -14.65 -21.29 -4.82
C GLY A 111 -13.83 -20.07 -5.24
N PHE A 112 -12.90 -19.60 -4.40
CA PHE A 112 -11.99 -18.51 -4.74
C PHE A 112 -10.81 -18.99 -5.58
N LEU A 113 -10.33 -20.22 -5.32
CA LEU A 113 -9.21 -20.86 -6.02
C LEU A 113 -9.71 -22.05 -6.86
N ASP A 114 -9.59 -21.92 -8.18
CA ASP A 114 -9.72 -22.98 -9.17
C ASP A 114 -8.31 -23.47 -9.56
N VAL A 115 -7.98 -24.67 -9.10
CA VAL A 115 -6.67 -25.31 -9.28
C VAL A 115 -6.41 -25.68 -10.74
N ASP A 116 -7.43 -26.11 -11.47
CA ASP A 116 -7.29 -26.51 -12.87
C ASP A 116 -7.05 -25.27 -13.75
N ALA A 117 -7.79 -24.19 -13.47
CA ALA A 117 -7.58 -22.91 -14.13
C ALA A 117 -6.20 -22.33 -13.83
N LEU A 118 -5.68 -22.48 -12.60
CA LEU A 118 -4.37 -21.96 -12.19
C LEU A 118 -3.23 -22.53 -13.05
N ASN A 119 -3.24 -23.84 -13.31
CA ASN A 119 -2.21 -24.52 -14.10
C ASN A 119 -2.11 -24.00 -15.54
N SER A 120 -3.21 -23.45 -16.07
CA SER A 120 -3.28 -22.88 -17.42
C SER A 120 -3.11 -21.35 -17.43
N GLN A 121 -3.05 -20.71 -16.27
CA GLN A 121 -3.01 -19.26 -16.16
C GLN A 121 -1.63 -18.73 -16.55
N SER A 122 -1.61 -17.67 -17.35
CA SER A 122 -0.39 -16.94 -17.71
C SER A 122 -0.30 -15.62 -16.95
N PHE A 123 0.90 -15.09 -16.78
CA PHE A 123 1.11 -13.82 -16.09
C PHE A 123 0.42 -12.69 -16.86
N GLN A 124 -0.43 -11.94 -16.16
CA GLN A 124 -1.21 -10.84 -16.74
C GLN A 124 -0.70 -9.50 -16.18
N PRO A 125 0.19 -8.80 -16.90
CA PRO A 125 0.81 -7.57 -16.39
C PRO A 125 -0.20 -6.42 -16.20
N ASN A 126 -1.37 -6.48 -16.85
CA ASN A 126 -2.39 -5.42 -16.78
C ASN A 126 -3.32 -5.52 -15.56
N GLN A 127 -3.07 -6.46 -14.64
CA GLN A 127 -3.85 -6.68 -13.42
C GLN A 127 -3.23 -6.00 -12.18
N HIS A 128 -2.23 -5.12 -12.37
CA HIS A 128 -1.60 -4.41 -11.26
C HIS A 128 -2.35 -3.12 -10.95
N ILE A 129 -2.31 -2.66 -9.70
CA ILE A 129 -2.72 -1.29 -9.36
C ILE A 129 -1.50 -0.39 -9.23
N SER A 130 -1.66 0.90 -9.53
CA SER A 130 -0.60 1.89 -9.40
C SER A 130 -1.16 3.14 -8.76
N VAL A 131 -0.52 3.60 -7.69
CA VAL A 131 -0.85 4.87 -7.04
C VAL A 131 -0.16 5.99 -7.81
N LYS A 132 -0.90 7.06 -8.07
CA LYS A 132 -0.38 8.29 -8.68
C LYS A 132 -0.03 9.31 -7.61
N ASN A 133 -0.94 9.58 -6.68
CA ASN A 133 -0.72 10.53 -5.59
C ASN A 133 -1.41 10.06 -4.30
N ILE A 134 -0.79 10.37 -3.16
CA ILE A 134 -1.44 10.25 -1.84
C ILE A 134 -1.46 11.61 -1.17
N THR A 135 -2.66 12.08 -0.82
CA THR A 135 -2.85 13.33 -0.07
C THR A 135 -3.25 13.01 1.37
N ILE A 136 -2.44 13.46 2.32
CA ILE A 136 -2.71 13.39 3.76
C ILE A 136 -3.09 14.78 4.25
N TYR A 137 -4.21 14.86 4.96
CA TYR A 137 -4.72 16.08 5.57
C TYR A 137 -4.44 16.08 7.07
N ASP A 138 -4.16 17.25 7.61
CA ASP A 138 -4.10 17.58 9.04
C ASP A 138 -3.05 16.82 9.87
N LEU A 139 -2.13 16.09 9.25
CA LEU A 139 -1.10 15.29 9.95
C LEU A 139 -0.23 16.14 10.88
N LYS A 140 0.12 17.35 10.45
CA LYS A 140 0.88 18.34 11.23
C LYS A 140 -0.01 19.44 11.82
N GLY A 141 -1.32 19.21 11.88
CA GLY A 141 -2.32 20.14 12.41
C GLY A 141 -3.30 20.67 11.36
N PRO A 142 -4.37 21.34 11.82
CA PRO A 142 -5.48 21.77 10.96
C PRO A 142 -5.04 22.60 9.75
N GLY A 143 -5.55 22.25 8.58
CA GLY A 143 -5.26 22.90 7.30
C GLY A 143 -3.96 22.46 6.62
N TRP A 144 -3.15 21.61 7.26
CA TRP A 144 -1.90 21.13 6.66
C TRP A 144 -2.18 20.03 5.63
N ILE A 145 -1.63 20.18 4.43
CA ILE A 145 -1.80 19.22 3.32
C ILE A 145 -0.43 18.71 2.91
N LEU A 146 -0.32 17.39 2.78
CA LEU A 146 0.88 16.72 2.30
C LEU A 146 0.54 15.81 1.14
N ASP A 147 1.22 16.05 0.03
CA ASP A 147 1.13 15.23 -1.16
C ASP A 147 2.38 14.36 -1.34
N HIS A 148 2.15 13.11 -1.69
CA HIS A 148 3.16 12.13 -2.08
C HIS A 148 2.93 11.75 -3.52
N ASP A 149 3.68 12.38 -4.43
CA ASP A 149 3.64 12.08 -5.86
C ASP A 149 4.48 10.84 -6.16
N PHE A 150 3.81 9.79 -6.65
CA PHE A 150 4.45 8.55 -7.08
C PHE A 150 4.91 8.61 -8.55
N ASP A 151 4.68 9.74 -9.24
CA ASP A 151 5.10 10.00 -10.61
C ASP A 151 4.62 8.88 -11.56
N SER A 152 5.21 8.67 -12.73
CA SER A 152 4.75 7.65 -13.68
C SER A 152 4.88 6.23 -13.14
N CYS A 153 4.00 5.30 -13.53
CA CYS A 153 4.16 3.87 -13.23
C CYS A 153 5.47 3.22 -13.75
N GLN A 154 6.23 3.91 -14.61
CA GLN A 154 7.43 3.36 -15.27
C GLN A 154 8.75 3.72 -14.56
N GLY A 155 8.77 4.74 -13.69
CA GLY A 155 10.02 5.28 -13.15
C GLY A 155 10.81 4.28 -12.29
N PHE A 156 10.25 3.84 -11.17
CA PHE A 156 10.87 2.82 -10.31
C PHE A 156 10.23 1.44 -10.52
N TRP A 157 10.32 0.92 -11.75
CA TRP A 157 9.76 -0.39 -12.08
C TRP A 157 10.47 -1.54 -11.34
N PRO A 158 9.77 -2.56 -10.82
CA PRO A 158 8.30 -2.70 -10.72
C PRO A 158 7.73 -2.12 -9.41
N ARG A 159 8.54 -1.47 -8.58
CA ARG A 159 8.15 -0.99 -7.24
C ARG A 159 7.07 0.10 -7.24
N ARG A 160 6.77 0.74 -8.37
CA ARG A 160 5.60 1.64 -8.45
C ARG A 160 4.27 0.91 -8.65
N LEU A 161 4.32 -0.39 -8.93
CA LEU A 161 3.13 -1.22 -9.07
C LEU A 161 2.91 -2.09 -7.83
N ILE A 162 1.64 -2.32 -7.55
CA ILE A 162 1.19 -3.34 -6.61
C ILE A 162 0.50 -4.42 -7.44
N GLY A 163 1.18 -5.54 -7.61
CA GLY A 163 0.73 -6.61 -8.51
C GLY A 163 0.06 -7.79 -7.83
N ASP A 164 -0.05 -7.78 -6.50
CA ASP A 164 -0.58 -8.89 -5.72
C ASP A 164 -1.23 -8.35 -4.44
N HIS A 165 -1.94 -9.21 -3.73
CA HIS A 165 -2.43 -8.94 -2.38
C HIS A 165 -1.29 -8.91 -1.35
N GLY A 166 -1.53 -8.29 -0.21
CA GLY A 166 -0.60 -8.20 0.89
C GLY A 166 -0.50 -6.79 1.46
N VAL A 167 0.49 -6.58 2.30
CA VAL A 167 0.74 -5.27 2.93
C VAL A 167 1.96 -4.65 2.27
N TYR A 168 1.87 -3.38 1.91
CA TYR A 168 2.91 -2.65 1.19
C TYR A 168 3.26 -1.38 1.93
N MET A 169 4.54 -1.15 2.21
CA MET A 169 5.04 0.09 2.79
C MET A 169 5.54 1.02 1.69
N SER A 170 5.20 2.30 1.78
CA SER A 170 5.78 3.34 0.96
C SER A 170 7.25 3.51 1.31
N VAL A 171 8.12 3.45 0.32
CA VAL A 171 9.56 3.74 0.47
C VAL A 171 9.90 4.91 -0.43
N GLN A 172 10.75 5.82 0.06
CA GLN A 172 11.24 6.94 -0.74
C GLN A 172 12.72 6.76 -1.06
N SER A 173 13.05 6.73 -2.35
CA SER A 173 14.42 6.81 -2.84
C SER A 173 14.72 8.23 -3.31
N LYS A 174 15.90 8.75 -2.97
CA LYS A 174 16.35 10.07 -3.44
C LYS A 174 16.45 10.16 -4.96
N SER A 175 16.84 9.06 -5.63
CA SER A 175 17.04 9.04 -7.08
C SER A 175 15.84 8.53 -7.87
N LEU A 176 14.96 7.74 -7.25
CA LEU A 176 13.87 7.02 -7.94
C LEU A 176 12.46 7.44 -7.49
N GLY A 177 12.35 8.32 -6.49
CA GLY A 177 11.09 8.78 -5.93
C GLY A 177 10.42 7.74 -5.03
N TYR A 178 9.10 7.82 -4.91
CA TYR A 178 8.33 6.86 -4.11
C TYR A 178 8.11 5.53 -4.83
N GLY A 179 7.96 4.48 -4.02
CA GLY A 179 7.58 3.14 -4.46
C GLY A 179 7.05 2.31 -3.29
N TRP A 180 6.78 1.04 -3.56
CA TRP A 180 6.18 0.08 -2.65
C TRP A 180 7.15 -1.04 -2.36
N LEU A 181 7.26 -1.38 -1.07
CA LEU A 181 7.94 -2.59 -0.60
C LEU A 181 6.90 -3.48 0.07
N ARG A 182 6.77 -4.73 -0.39
CA ARG A 182 5.88 -5.71 0.26
C ARG A 182 6.43 -6.05 1.64
N MET A 183 5.54 -6.13 2.62
CA MET A 183 5.79 -6.53 3.98
C MET A 183 5.06 -7.83 4.31
N TYR A 184 5.60 -8.58 5.27
CA TYR A 184 4.97 -9.80 5.78
C TYR A 184 4.20 -9.58 7.09
N PHE A 185 4.35 -8.40 7.70
CA PHE A 185 3.70 -8.01 8.95
C PHE A 185 3.15 -6.59 8.79
N ASP A 186 1.93 -6.35 9.27
CA ASP A 186 1.35 -5.01 9.35
C ASP A 186 1.66 -4.41 10.72
N PRO A 187 2.64 -3.49 10.83
CA PRO A 187 2.96 -2.89 12.11
C PRO A 187 1.78 -2.04 12.59
N SER A 188 1.31 -2.36 13.78
CA SER A 188 0.10 -1.74 14.34
C SER A 188 0.27 -1.24 15.77
N GLY A 189 1.30 -1.72 16.47
CA GLY A 189 1.58 -1.34 17.85
C GLY A 189 2.35 -0.03 17.97
N ILE A 190 1.94 0.83 18.90
CA ILE A 190 2.81 1.91 19.38
C ILE A 190 4.00 1.27 20.10
N GLY A 191 5.20 1.75 19.79
CA GLY A 191 6.46 1.21 20.29
C GLY A 191 7.07 0.09 19.44
N GLU A 192 6.36 -0.43 18.42
CA GLU A 192 6.98 -1.30 17.42
C GLU A 192 8.04 -0.51 16.63
N GLU A 193 9.17 -1.15 16.33
CA GLU A 193 10.32 -0.52 15.68
C GLU A 193 10.25 -0.68 14.16
N MET A 194 10.32 0.42 13.43
CA MET A 194 10.58 0.41 12.00
C MET A 194 12.08 0.50 11.73
N VAL A 195 12.65 -0.52 11.11
CA VAL A 195 14.08 -0.57 10.76
C VAL A 195 14.27 -0.34 9.27
N TRP A 196 15.08 0.66 8.93
CA TRP A 196 15.46 0.96 7.56
C TRP A 196 16.89 0.49 7.33
N ILE A 197 17.07 -0.61 6.61
CA ILE A 197 18.39 -1.02 6.14
C ILE A 197 18.63 -0.24 4.83
N VAL A 198 19.51 0.76 4.90
CA VAL A 198 19.92 1.60 3.76
C VAL A 198 21.16 1.02 3.11
#